data_AF-A0AAX0RQA8-F1
#
_entry.id   AF-A0AAX0RQA8-F1
#
_cell.length_a   1.000
_cell.length_b   1.000
_cell.length_c   1.000
_cell.angle_alpha   90.00
_cell.angle_beta   90.00
_cell.angle_gamma   90.00
#
_symmetry.space_group_name_H-M   'P 1'
#
loop_
_entity.id
_entity.type
_entity.pdbx_description
1 polymer ?
#
loop_
_entity_poly.entity_id
_entity_poly.type
_entity_poly.pdbx_seq_one_letter_code
_entity_poly.pdbx_strand_id
1 'polypeptide(L)'
;MTHRVWHHSLTKKHLPGSNAASFADYHVNTMVWPGIGYTFIIEPKNVINTPNGKRAMIVYANDIDKRTYHVGNSNQFSLGICVAEDYRYNIDEATLVSIAELHTALVKNGIKV
;
A
#
# COMPACT_ATOMS: atom_id res chain seq x y z
N MET A 1 -0.14 -0.86 -16.01
CA MET A 1 1.05 -0.49 -15.22
C MET A 1 2.15 -1.53 -15.41
N THR A 2 3.42 -1.14 -15.46
CA THR A 2 4.57 -2.05 -15.66
C THR A 2 5.51 -2.08 -14.46
N HIS A 3 5.51 -1.03 -13.63
CA HIS A 3 6.36 -0.88 -12.46
C HIS A 3 5.52 -0.83 -11.18
N ARG A 4 6.14 -1.12 -10.03
CA ARG A 4 5.54 -0.97 -8.70
C ARG A 4 6.41 -0.06 -7.85
N VAL A 5 5.81 0.87 -7.13
CA VAL A 5 6.53 1.74 -6.20
C VAL A 5 6.07 1.45 -4.78
N TRP A 6 7.03 1.18 -3.91
CA TRP A 6 6.80 0.92 -2.49
C TRP A 6 6.97 2.21 -1.69
N HIS A 7 5.97 2.51 -0.89
CA HIS A 7 5.90 3.65 0.00
C HIS A 7 5.66 3.19 1.44
N HIS A 8 5.97 4.10 2.34
CA HIS A 8 5.55 4.04 3.73
C HIS A 8 4.79 5.31 4.05
N SER A 9 3.80 5.24 4.94
CA SER A 9 2.90 6.35 5.21
C SER A 9 3.53 7.45 6.06
N LEU A 10 4.72 7.22 6.64
CA LEU A 10 5.32 8.06 7.68
C LEU A 10 4.43 8.23 8.94
N THR A 11 3.46 7.35 9.13
CA THR A 11 2.60 7.33 10.33
C THR A 11 3.00 6.15 11.22
N LYS A 12 2.84 6.25 12.55
CA LYS A 12 3.02 5.08 13.41
C LYS A 12 1.86 4.11 13.20
N LYS A 13 2.13 2.81 13.03
CA LYS A 13 1.12 1.79 12.69
C LYS A 13 -0.12 1.78 13.61
N HIS A 14 0.07 2.03 14.91
CA HIS A 14 -1.02 1.99 15.90
C HIS A 14 -1.91 3.24 15.90
N LEU A 15 -1.56 4.29 15.14
CA LEU A 15 -2.38 5.50 15.10
C LEU A 15 -3.72 5.21 14.39
N PRO A 16 -4.82 5.84 14.83
CA PRO A 16 -6.13 5.65 14.22
C PRO A 16 -6.12 5.84 12.70
N GLY A 17 -5.44 6.89 12.23
CA GLY A 17 -5.35 7.28 10.82
C GLY A 17 -4.37 6.47 9.95
N SER A 18 -3.67 5.47 10.51
CA SER A 18 -2.74 4.62 9.75
C SER A 18 -3.50 3.51 8.99
N ASN A 19 -4.40 3.92 8.10
CA ASN A 19 -5.27 3.02 7.33
C ASN A 19 -5.68 3.65 5.98
N ALA A 20 -6.15 2.82 5.07
CA ALA A 20 -6.54 3.19 3.72
C ALA A 20 -7.68 4.22 3.68
N ALA A 21 -8.71 4.08 4.53
CA ALA A 21 -9.84 5.00 4.56
C ALA A 21 -9.40 6.42 4.94
N SER A 22 -8.54 6.56 5.95
CA SER A 22 -7.98 7.84 6.36
C SER A 22 -7.04 8.43 5.30
N PHE A 23 -6.27 7.61 4.58
CA PHE A 23 -5.46 8.09 3.47
C PHE A 23 -6.33 8.57 2.30
N ALA A 24 -7.40 7.84 1.96
CA ALA A 24 -8.35 8.26 0.93
C ALA A 24 -9.02 9.58 1.28
N ASP A 25 -9.50 9.73 2.52
CA ASP A 25 -10.11 10.95 3.03
C ASP A 25 -9.16 12.14 2.93
N TYR A 26 -7.92 12.01 3.41
CA TYR A 26 -6.91 13.06 3.29
C TYR A 26 -6.62 13.41 1.82
N HIS A 27 -6.45 12.41 0.95
CA HIS A 27 -6.17 12.62 -0.47
C HIS A 27 -7.31 13.36 -1.19
N VAL A 28 -8.56 12.98 -0.95
CA VAL A 28 -9.72 13.57 -1.62
C VAL A 28 -10.09 14.92 -1.00
N ASN A 29 -10.26 14.96 0.32
CA ASN A 29 -10.86 16.11 1.00
C ASN A 29 -9.84 17.18 1.40
N THR A 30 -8.55 16.83 1.54
CA THR A 30 -7.50 17.81 1.87
C THR A 30 -6.63 18.16 0.66
N MET A 31 -6.20 17.18 -0.13
CA MET A 31 -5.35 17.41 -1.30
C MET A 31 -6.11 17.60 -2.62
N VAL A 32 -7.44 17.42 -2.60
CA VAL A 32 -8.30 17.61 -3.79
C VAL A 32 -7.92 16.67 -4.94
N TRP A 33 -7.49 15.45 -4.60
CA TRP A 33 -7.20 14.41 -5.58
C TRP A 33 -8.48 13.69 -5.99
N PRO A 34 -8.55 13.14 -7.22
CA PRO A 34 -9.73 12.41 -7.70
C PRO A 34 -9.94 11.06 -6.99
N GLY A 35 -9.05 10.69 -6.06
CA GLY A 35 -9.10 9.45 -5.30
C GLY A 35 -7.80 9.22 -4.54
N ILE A 36 -7.71 8.06 -3.89
CA ILE A 36 -6.51 7.64 -3.18
C ILE A 36 -5.34 7.39 -4.16
N GLY A 37 -4.15 7.88 -3.79
CA GLY A 37 -2.91 7.75 -4.56
C GLY A 37 -2.36 6.33 -4.70
N TYR A 38 -2.76 5.40 -3.82
CA TYR A 38 -2.22 4.03 -3.79
C TYR A 38 -3.23 3.02 -4.30
N THR A 39 -2.76 2.05 -5.08
CA THR A 39 -3.54 0.90 -5.55
C THR A 39 -3.74 -0.11 -4.43
N PHE A 40 -2.67 -0.37 -3.66
CA PHE A 40 -2.69 -1.26 -2.51
C PHE A 40 -2.19 -0.56 -1.25
N ILE A 41 -2.79 -0.88 -0.11
CA ILE A 41 -2.33 -0.46 1.20
C ILE A 41 -2.16 -1.69 2.09
N ILE A 42 -0.98 -1.88 2.67
CA ILE A 42 -0.75 -2.89 3.70
C ILE A 42 -0.97 -2.22 5.05
N GLU A 43 -1.84 -2.78 5.90
CA GLU A 43 -2.22 -2.20 7.19
C GLU A 43 -1.70 -3.04 8.36
N PRO A 44 -0.49 -2.77 8.89
CA PRO A 44 0.09 -3.53 9.99
C PRO A 44 -0.74 -3.54 11.28
N LYS A 45 -1.60 -2.53 11.50
CA LYS A 45 -2.56 -2.51 12.63
C LYS A 45 -3.63 -3.60 12.52
N ASN A 46 -3.90 -4.10 11.32
CA ASN A 46 -4.98 -5.03 11.03
C ASN A 46 -4.37 -6.38 10.62
N VAL A 47 -3.96 -7.16 11.62
CA VAL A 47 -3.41 -8.50 11.40
C VAL A 47 -4.54 -9.52 11.34
N ILE A 48 -4.53 -10.35 10.30
CA ILE A 48 -5.50 -11.42 10.08
C ILE A 48 -4.81 -12.79 10.16
N ASN A 49 -5.56 -13.80 10.63
CA ASN A 49 -5.11 -15.20 10.58
C ASN A 49 -5.50 -15.78 9.21
N THR A 50 -4.53 -16.33 8.49
CA THR A 50 -4.74 -17.09 7.25
C THR A 50 -4.37 -18.56 7.49
N PRO A 51 -4.76 -19.49 6.59
CA PRO A 51 -4.26 -20.87 6.66
C PRO A 51 -2.74 -20.99 6.68
N ASN A 52 -2.02 -19.99 6.16
CA ASN A 52 -0.55 -19.96 6.09
C ASN A 52 0.09 -19.16 7.23
N GLY A 53 -0.69 -18.74 8.23
CA GLY A 53 -0.25 -17.94 9.39
C GLY A 53 -0.75 -16.49 9.38
N LYS A 54 -0.19 -15.66 10.27
CA LYS A 54 -0.58 -14.25 10.44
C LYS A 54 -0.06 -13.36 9.32
N ARG A 55 -0.92 -12.48 8.78
CA ARG A 55 -0.64 -11.50 7.70
C ARG A 55 -1.12 -10.12 8.11
N ALA A 56 -0.40 -9.08 7.76
CA ALA A 56 -0.98 -7.73 7.73
C ALA A 56 -2.01 -7.67 6.59
N MET A 57 -3.18 -7.11 6.85
CA MET A 57 -4.24 -6.98 5.86
C MET A 57 -3.78 -6.13 4.67
N ILE A 58 -4.12 -6.56 3.47
CA ILE A 58 -3.88 -5.79 2.23
C ILE A 58 -5.22 -5.27 1.75
N VAL A 59 -5.35 -3.96 1.62
CA VAL A 59 -6.52 -3.27 1.09
C VAL A 59 -6.28 -2.96 -0.38
N TYR A 60 -7.20 -3.41 -1.24
CA TYR A 60 -7.30 -2.98 -2.63
C TYR A 60 -8.12 -1.68 -2.68
N ALA A 61 -7.49 -0.58 -3.07
CA ALA A 61 -8.07 0.76 -2.95
C ALA A 61 -8.24 1.48 -4.29
N ASN A 62 -7.62 0.98 -5.35
CA ASN A 62 -7.77 1.53 -6.69
C ASN A 62 -7.46 0.48 -7.76
N ASP A 63 -7.91 0.72 -8.99
CA ASP A 63 -7.66 -0.20 -10.10
C ASP A 63 -6.18 -0.24 -10.50
N ILE A 64 -5.70 -1.45 -10.81
CA ILE A 64 -4.28 -1.70 -11.14
C ILE A 64 -3.83 -0.96 -12.40
N ASP A 65 -4.74 -0.71 -13.34
CA ASP A 65 -4.49 -0.01 -14.59
C ASP A 65 -4.71 1.51 -14.50
N LYS A 66 -5.28 1.99 -13.39
CA LYS A 66 -5.56 3.41 -13.19
C LYS A 66 -4.31 4.17 -12.80
N ARG A 67 -4.08 5.30 -13.47
CA ARG A 67 -3.08 6.29 -13.05
C ARG A 67 -3.54 6.97 -11.76
N THR A 68 -2.75 6.82 -10.71
CA THR A 68 -2.97 7.47 -9.40
C THR A 68 -1.80 8.40 -9.06
N TYR A 69 -1.92 9.19 -7.99
CA TYR A 69 -0.90 10.17 -7.61
C TYR A 69 -0.07 9.68 -6.43
N HIS A 70 1.16 9.20 -6.68
CA HIS A 70 2.03 8.66 -5.61
C HIS A 70 3.53 8.97 -5.79
N VAL A 71 4.00 9.19 -7.04
CA VAL A 71 5.44 9.33 -7.35
C VAL A 71 5.74 10.28 -8.53
N GLY A 72 4.96 11.35 -8.68
CA GLY A 72 5.20 12.39 -9.70
C GLY A 72 5.21 11.84 -11.15
N ASN A 73 6.35 11.98 -11.84
CA ASN A 73 6.49 11.58 -13.26
C ASN A 73 6.32 10.07 -13.49
N SER A 74 6.58 9.24 -12.48
CA SER A 74 6.48 7.78 -12.62
C SER A 74 5.04 7.27 -12.50
N ASN A 75 4.08 8.12 -12.13
CA ASN A 75 2.65 7.77 -12.01
C ASN A 75 2.06 7.20 -13.32
N GLN A 76 2.63 7.55 -14.48
CA GLN A 76 2.12 7.15 -15.79
C GLN A 76 2.37 5.68 -16.15
N PHE A 77 3.30 5.02 -15.47
CA PHE A 77 3.68 3.63 -15.76
C PHE A 77 3.77 2.74 -14.52
N SER A 78 3.54 3.29 -13.32
CA SER A 78 3.66 2.57 -12.06
C SER A 78 2.39 2.61 -11.22
N LEU A 79 2.18 1.52 -10.49
CA LEU A 79 1.18 1.47 -9.42
C LEU A 79 1.84 1.73 -8.07
N GLY A 80 1.12 2.40 -7.18
CA GLY A 80 1.60 2.76 -5.84
C GLY A 80 1.14 1.76 -4.79
N ILE A 81 2.06 1.31 -3.93
CA ILE A 81 1.78 0.45 -2.78
C ILE A 81 2.27 1.16 -1.53
N CYS A 82 1.41 1.34 -0.53
CA CYS A 82 1.81 1.96 0.73
C CYS A 82 1.71 0.97 1.88
N VAL A 83 2.76 0.84 2.70
CA VAL A 83 2.64 0.23 4.03
C VAL A 83 2.24 1.33 5.01
N ALA A 84 1.15 1.14 5.74
CA ALA A 84 0.60 2.11 6.68
C ALA A 84 1.39 2.14 8.01
N GLU A 85 2.71 2.30 7.92
CA GLU A 85 3.60 2.51 9.04
C GLU A 85 4.85 3.31 8.65
N ASP A 86 5.64 3.72 9.65
CA ASP A 86 6.99 4.24 9.47
C ASP A 86 8.01 3.15 9.83
N TYR A 87 8.40 2.36 8.83
CA TYR A 87 9.29 1.21 9.00
C TYR A 87 10.79 1.54 8.96
N ARG A 88 11.19 2.82 9.14
CA ARG A 88 12.62 3.19 9.25
C ARG A 88 13.32 2.56 10.46
N TYR A 89 12.54 2.09 11.45
CA TYR A 89 13.06 1.57 12.71
C TYR A 89 12.77 0.09 12.93
N ASN A 90 11.56 -0.36 12.58
CA ASN A 90 11.16 -1.75 12.71
C ASN A 90 9.98 -2.05 11.78
N ILE A 91 9.83 -3.32 11.39
CA ILE A 91 8.71 -3.84 10.62
C ILE A 91 8.34 -5.21 11.16
N ASP A 92 7.03 -5.45 11.32
CA ASP A 92 6.55 -6.72 11.88
C ASP A 92 6.66 -7.86 10.86
N GLU A 93 6.88 -9.08 11.34
CA GLU A 93 6.95 -10.29 10.51
C GLU A 93 5.68 -10.46 9.66
N ALA A 94 4.50 -10.27 10.23
CA ALA A 94 3.24 -10.36 9.50
C ALA A 94 3.15 -9.36 8.33
N THR A 95 3.77 -8.18 8.47
CA THR A 95 3.87 -7.19 7.39
C THR A 95 4.86 -7.63 6.32
N LEU A 96 6.05 -8.11 6.71
CA LEU A 96 7.05 -8.63 5.78
C LEU A 96 6.51 -9.77 4.92
N VAL A 97 5.75 -10.68 5.51
CA VAL A 97 5.13 -11.78 4.78
C VAL A 97 4.09 -11.27 3.77
N SER A 98 3.22 -10.32 4.16
CA SER A 98 2.27 -9.71 3.23
C SER A 98 2.96 -8.95 2.08
N ILE A 99 4.07 -8.25 2.36
CA ILE A 99 4.91 -7.60 1.33
C ILE A 99 5.44 -8.65 0.35
N ALA A 100 6.00 -9.76 0.86
CA ALA A 100 6.58 -10.81 0.04
C ALA A 100 5.54 -11.53 -0.84
N GLU A 101 4.37 -11.84 -0.28
CA GLU A 101 3.27 -12.47 -1.01
C GLU A 101 2.71 -11.54 -2.10
N LEU A 102 2.49 -10.26 -1.79
CA LEU A 102 2.05 -9.26 -2.77
C LEU A 102 3.09 -9.02 -3.87
N HIS A 103 4.36 -8.90 -3.49
CA HIS A 103 5.47 -8.78 -4.44
C HIS A 103 5.47 -9.95 -5.43
N THR A 104 5.37 -11.18 -4.91
CA THR A 104 5.37 -12.39 -5.72
C THR A 104 4.18 -12.42 -6.69
N ALA A 105 2.99 -12.07 -6.20
CA ALA A 105 1.79 -11.98 -7.03
C ALA A 105 1.93 -10.94 -8.15
N LEU A 106 2.45 -9.75 -7.86
CA LEU A 106 2.64 -8.68 -8.84
C LEU A 106 3.68 -9.06 -9.90
N VAL A 107 4.80 -9.65 -9.49
CA VAL A 107 5.84 -10.15 -10.42
C VAL A 107 5.27 -11.22 -11.36
N LYS A 108 4.50 -12.17 -10.83
CA LYS A 108 3.84 -13.21 -11.63
C LYS A 108 2.90 -12.62 -12.70
N ASN A 109 2.28 -11.48 -12.41
CA ASN A 109 1.40 -10.74 -13.32
C ASN A 109 2.12 -9.69 -14.18
N GLY A 110 3.46 -9.73 -14.24
CA GLY A 110 4.24 -8.87 -15.13
C GLY A 110 4.45 -7.44 -14.62
N ILE A 111 4.07 -7.13 -13.37
CA ILE A 111 4.27 -5.83 -12.73
C ILE A 111 5.60 -5.89 -11.96
N LYS A 112 6.63 -5.31 -12.56
CA LYS A 112 8.04 -5.46 -12.17
C LYS A 112 8.52 -4.27 -11.34
N VAL A 113 9.84 -4.22 -11.11
CA VAL A 113 10.55 -3.13 -10.43
C VAL A 113 10.23 -1.83 -11.13
#